data_AF-A0A0S8K3R8-F1
#
_entry.id   AF-A0A0S8K3R8-F1
#
_cell.length_a   1.000
_cell.length_b   1.000
_cell.length_c   1.000
_cell.angle_alpha   90.00
_cell.angle_beta   90.00
_cell.angle_gamma   90.00
#
_symmetry.space_group_name_H-M   'P 1'
#
loop_
_entity.id
_entity.type
_entity.pdbx_description
1 polymer ?
#
loop_
_entity_poly.entity_id
_entity_poly.type
_entity_poly.pdbx_seq_one_letter_code
_entity_poly.pdbx_strand_id
1 'polypeptide(L)'
;ARQKVRQWFKKQERAENVAQGREILEKELHRLGLEQRPFQEIARLFKYQNVDTFLAAVGYGDVSPQQIATKLAEISAQPLLFPEPVLPPRSVVGIQVKGVGDLLSRLAKCCNPVPGDPIIGYITRGTGITVHRPDCPNIKNKDTERLIEVEWGATREAYPVNIRIEAFDRPGLLRDIASVVADEGISMSAAHASTHGDNTATIRATLQINNIQQLRNVLSRLEGFRDVLEVRREKG
;
A
#
# COMPACT_ATOMS: atom_id res chain seq x y z
N ALA A 1 -53.79 2.25 -2.59
CA ALA A 1 -53.31 3.47 -3.25
C ALA A 1 -51.83 3.39 -3.69
N ARG A 2 -50.87 3.07 -2.80
CA ARG A 2 -49.41 3.00 -3.11
C ARG A 2 -49.01 2.06 -4.27
N GLN A 3 -49.71 0.93 -4.44
CA GLN A 3 -49.42 -0.05 -5.50
C GLN A 3 -49.78 0.45 -6.91
N LYS A 4 -50.85 1.26 -7.04
CA LYS A 4 -51.25 1.88 -8.32
C LYS A 4 -50.34 3.04 -8.72
N VAL A 5 -49.84 3.80 -7.73
CA VAL A 5 -48.80 4.83 -7.94
C VAL A 5 -47.50 4.19 -8.43
N ARG A 6 -47.05 3.09 -7.79
CA ARG A 6 -45.88 2.31 -8.26
C ARG A 6 -46.06 1.78 -9.68
N GLN A 7 -47.22 1.24 -10.03
CA GLN A 7 -47.48 0.75 -11.40
C GLN A 7 -47.51 1.86 -12.46
N TRP A 8 -47.92 3.07 -12.08
CA TRP A 8 -47.93 4.23 -12.98
C TRP A 8 -46.51 4.77 -13.22
N PHE A 9 -45.69 4.95 -12.17
CA PHE A 9 -44.26 5.28 -12.30
C PHE A 9 -43.46 4.21 -13.07
N LYS A 10 -43.82 2.93 -12.89
CA LYS A 10 -43.20 1.79 -13.60
C LYS A 10 -43.33 1.86 -15.13
N LYS A 11 -44.27 2.64 -15.66
CA LYS A 11 -44.55 2.73 -17.11
C LYS A 11 -44.10 4.06 -17.73
N GLN A 12 -44.11 5.15 -16.97
CA GLN A 12 -43.87 6.51 -17.51
C GLN A 12 -42.39 6.91 -17.53
N GLU A 13 -41.54 6.33 -16.66
CA GLU A 13 -40.13 6.72 -16.47
C GLU A 13 -39.18 5.53 -16.61
N ARG A 14 -39.55 4.50 -17.38
CA ARG A 14 -38.75 3.26 -17.48
C ARG A 14 -37.31 3.52 -17.94
N ALA A 15 -37.11 4.43 -18.90
CA ALA A 15 -35.78 4.77 -19.40
C ALA A 15 -34.90 5.44 -18.32
N GLU A 16 -35.49 6.34 -17.52
CA GLU A 16 -34.80 7.02 -16.43
C GLU A 16 -34.45 6.06 -15.29
N ASN A 17 -35.38 5.17 -14.94
CA ASN A 17 -35.14 4.12 -13.94
C ASN A 17 -34.05 3.13 -14.38
N VAL A 18 -33.96 2.81 -15.68
CA VAL A 18 -32.86 1.99 -16.21
C VAL A 18 -31.53 2.71 -16.09
N ALA A 19 -31.48 4.01 -16.38
CA ALA A 19 -30.26 4.81 -16.26
C ALA A 19 -29.80 4.92 -14.79
N GLN A 20 -30.72 5.24 -13.87
CA GLN A 20 -30.43 5.30 -12.43
C GLN A 20 -30.02 3.93 -11.88
N GLY A 21 -30.71 2.85 -12.27
CA GLY A 21 -30.37 1.50 -11.85
C GLY A 21 -29.01 1.03 -12.37
N ARG A 22 -28.61 1.48 -13.56
CA ARG A 22 -27.26 1.27 -14.09
C ARG A 22 -26.21 1.97 -13.23
N GLU A 23 -26.41 3.24 -12.91
CA GLU A 23 -25.46 4.00 -12.08
C GLU A 23 -25.30 3.37 -10.68
N ILE A 24 -26.42 2.98 -10.06
CA ILE A 24 -26.42 2.29 -8.76
C ILE A 24 -25.66 0.97 -8.84
N LEU A 25 -25.92 0.16 -9.88
CA LEU A 25 -25.25 -1.13 -10.05
C LEU A 25 -23.75 -0.96 -10.31
N GLU A 26 -23.36 -0.04 -11.19
CA GLU A 26 -21.96 0.26 -11.50
C GLU A 26 -21.20 0.72 -10.25
N LYS A 27 -21.82 1.59 -9.44
CA LYS A 27 -21.24 2.06 -8.17
C LYS A 27 -21.02 0.91 -7.17
N GLU A 28 -21.98 -0.01 -7.06
CA GLU A 28 -21.83 -1.18 -6.17
C GLU A 28 -20.80 -2.18 -6.72
N LEU A 29 -20.73 -2.40 -8.03
CA LEU A 29 -19.70 -3.26 -8.64
C LEU A 29 -18.29 -2.69 -8.46
N HIS A 30 -18.14 -1.37 -8.63
CA HIS A 30 -16.88 -0.68 -8.37
C HIS A 30 -16.47 -0.80 -6.89
N ARG A 31 -17.41 -0.61 -5.95
CA ARG A 31 -17.14 -0.79 -4.51
C ARG A 31 -16.67 -2.20 -4.16
N LEU A 32 -17.10 -3.20 -4.93
CA LEU A 32 -16.76 -4.61 -4.70
C LEU A 32 -15.59 -5.10 -5.57
N GLY A 33 -15.01 -4.27 -6.43
CA GLY A 33 -13.93 -4.67 -7.36
C GLY A 33 -14.37 -5.70 -8.41
N LEU A 34 -15.65 -5.64 -8.83
CA LEU A 34 -16.28 -6.59 -9.73
C LEU A 34 -16.70 -5.94 -11.07
N GLU A 35 -16.03 -4.88 -11.52
CA GLU A 35 -16.45 -4.11 -12.70
C GLU A 35 -16.48 -4.93 -14.00
N GLN A 36 -15.71 -6.02 -14.06
CA GLN A 36 -15.61 -6.89 -15.23
C GLN A 36 -16.79 -7.87 -15.37
N ARG A 37 -17.69 -7.94 -14.38
CA ARG A 37 -18.83 -8.88 -14.42
C ARG A 37 -19.94 -8.36 -15.34
N PRO A 38 -20.38 -9.15 -16.33
CA PRO A 38 -21.43 -8.71 -17.24
C PRO A 38 -22.76 -8.60 -16.50
N PHE A 39 -23.51 -7.52 -16.76
CA PHE A 39 -24.80 -7.26 -16.07
C PHE A 39 -25.83 -8.36 -16.30
N GLN A 40 -25.71 -9.12 -17.39
CA GLN A 40 -26.56 -10.26 -17.68
C GLN A 40 -26.36 -11.41 -16.69
N GLU A 41 -25.13 -11.67 -16.23
CA GLU A 41 -24.88 -12.65 -15.18
C GLU A 41 -25.53 -12.22 -13.88
N ILE A 42 -25.37 -10.94 -13.51
CA ILE A 42 -25.94 -10.37 -12.28
C ILE A 42 -27.47 -10.42 -12.30
N ALA A 43 -28.09 -10.02 -13.41
CA ALA A 43 -29.55 -10.07 -13.58
C ALA A 43 -30.10 -11.50 -13.38
N ARG A 44 -29.39 -12.52 -13.87
CA ARG A 44 -29.78 -13.93 -13.71
C ARG A 44 -29.75 -14.38 -12.25
N LEU A 45 -28.83 -13.88 -11.43
CA LEU A 45 -28.79 -14.18 -9.98
C LEU A 45 -30.09 -13.75 -9.28
N PHE A 46 -30.67 -12.65 -9.75
CA PHE A 46 -31.95 -12.13 -9.27
C PHE A 46 -33.16 -12.67 -10.04
N LYS A 47 -32.96 -13.71 -10.86
CA LYS A 47 -34.00 -14.37 -11.68
C LYS A 47 -34.62 -13.46 -12.76
N TYR A 48 -33.89 -12.45 -13.22
CA TYR A 48 -34.28 -11.63 -14.36
C TYR A 48 -33.63 -12.15 -15.65
N GLN A 49 -34.43 -12.26 -16.72
CA GLN A 49 -33.95 -12.68 -18.05
C GLN A 49 -33.46 -11.50 -18.91
N ASN A 50 -33.96 -10.30 -18.63
CA ASN A 50 -33.67 -9.08 -19.38
C ASN A 50 -32.99 -8.05 -18.45
N VAL A 51 -31.83 -7.55 -18.89
CA VAL A 51 -30.98 -6.63 -18.11
C VAL A 51 -31.71 -5.31 -17.84
N ASP A 52 -32.39 -4.72 -18.82
CA ASP A 52 -33.11 -3.46 -18.63
C ASP A 52 -34.25 -3.59 -17.61
N THR A 53 -34.86 -4.78 -17.52
CA THR A 53 -35.91 -5.04 -16.52
C THR A 53 -35.31 -5.15 -15.12
N PHE A 54 -34.13 -5.74 -15.01
CA PHE A 54 -33.37 -5.78 -13.76
C PHE A 54 -32.89 -4.38 -13.35
N LEU A 55 -32.27 -3.64 -14.28
CA LEU A 55 -31.80 -2.26 -14.04
C LEU A 55 -32.95 -1.35 -13.64
N ALA A 56 -34.09 -1.43 -14.32
CA ALA A 56 -35.28 -0.71 -13.88
C ALA A 56 -35.63 -1.07 -12.43
N ALA A 57 -35.68 -2.37 -12.08
CA ALA A 57 -35.99 -2.84 -10.72
C ALA A 57 -35.01 -2.33 -9.66
N VAL A 58 -33.74 -2.12 -10.02
CA VAL A 58 -32.76 -1.46 -9.16
C VAL A 58 -33.09 0.04 -9.04
N GLY A 59 -33.37 0.72 -10.15
CA GLY A 59 -33.64 2.17 -10.19
C GLY A 59 -34.83 2.61 -9.33
N TYR A 60 -35.95 1.87 -9.34
CA TYR A 60 -37.10 2.19 -8.49
C TYR A 60 -37.11 1.47 -7.12
N GLY A 61 -36.02 0.78 -6.78
CA GLY A 61 -35.78 0.25 -5.44
C GLY A 61 -36.50 -1.06 -5.09
N ASP A 62 -36.95 -1.84 -6.09
CA ASP A 62 -37.43 -3.23 -5.87
C ASP A 62 -36.26 -4.18 -5.58
N VAL A 63 -35.07 -3.89 -6.11
CA VAL A 63 -33.81 -4.54 -5.74
C VAL A 63 -32.89 -3.50 -5.11
N SER A 64 -32.60 -3.66 -3.82
CA SER A 64 -31.75 -2.73 -3.08
C SER A 64 -30.25 -2.98 -3.32
N PRO A 65 -29.40 -1.94 -3.22
CA PRO A 65 -27.94 -2.10 -3.27
C PRO A 65 -27.39 -3.12 -2.28
N GLN A 66 -27.95 -3.19 -1.06
CA GLN A 66 -27.53 -4.18 -0.06
C GLN A 66 -27.79 -5.61 -0.53
N GLN A 67 -28.94 -5.88 -1.14
CA GLN A 67 -29.26 -7.21 -1.67
C GLN A 67 -28.31 -7.61 -2.79
N ILE A 68 -27.92 -6.67 -3.65
CA ILE A 68 -26.90 -6.88 -4.70
C ILE A 68 -25.57 -7.27 -4.06
N ALA A 69 -25.10 -6.49 -3.08
CA ALA A 69 -23.84 -6.75 -2.39
C ALA A 69 -23.81 -8.13 -1.70
N THR A 70 -24.86 -8.50 -0.97
CA THR A 70 -24.94 -9.81 -0.31
C THR A 70 -24.89 -10.96 -1.33
N LYS A 71 -25.62 -10.84 -2.44
CA LYS A 71 -25.66 -11.92 -3.44
C LYS A 71 -24.39 -12.05 -4.27
N LEU A 72 -23.67 -10.95 -4.49
CA LEU A 72 -22.36 -10.98 -5.15
C LEU A 72 -21.25 -11.51 -4.24
N ALA A 73 -21.29 -11.18 -2.94
CA ALA A 73 -20.33 -11.70 -1.95
C ALA A 73 -20.40 -13.23 -1.78
N GLU A 74 -21.58 -13.83 -1.93
CA GLU A 74 -21.75 -15.30 -1.92
C GLU A 74 -21.02 -16.00 -3.09
N ILE A 75 -20.69 -15.26 -4.17
CA ILE A 75 -20.14 -15.81 -5.41
C ILE A 75 -18.66 -15.44 -5.57
N SER A 76 -18.20 -14.33 -4.99
CA SER A 76 -16.82 -13.85 -5.10
C SER A 76 -15.88 -14.42 -4.04
N ALA A 77 -15.97 -15.72 -3.75
CA ALA A 77 -14.92 -16.43 -3.01
C ALA A 77 -13.69 -16.64 -3.93
N GLN A 78 -13.06 -15.54 -4.37
CA GLN A 78 -11.78 -15.56 -5.07
C GLN A 78 -10.87 -14.48 -4.45
N PRO A 79 -9.59 -14.77 -4.20
CA PRO A 79 -8.66 -13.81 -3.62
C PRO A 79 -8.42 -12.67 -4.62
N LEU A 80 -8.67 -11.43 -4.20
CA LEU A 80 -8.31 -10.24 -4.96
C LEU A 80 -6.77 -10.14 -5.00
N LEU A 81 -6.19 -10.24 -6.20
CA LEU A 81 -4.80 -9.90 -6.44
C LEU A 81 -4.68 -8.37 -6.51
N PHE A 82 -4.15 -7.76 -5.45
CA PHE A 82 -3.86 -6.33 -5.44
C PHE A 82 -2.60 -6.05 -6.26
N PRO A 83 -2.61 -5.05 -7.16
CA PRO A 83 -1.40 -4.61 -7.85
C PRO A 83 -0.39 -4.03 -6.86
N GLU A 84 0.90 -4.27 -7.11
CA GLU A 84 1.99 -3.71 -6.30
C GLU A 84 1.92 -2.17 -6.27
N PRO A 85 2.02 -1.55 -5.08
CA PRO A 85 2.00 -0.10 -4.98
C PRO A 85 3.25 0.50 -5.62
N VAL A 86 3.03 1.48 -6.50
CA VAL A 86 4.10 2.28 -7.10
C VAL A 86 4.64 3.23 -6.02
N LEU A 87 5.89 3.00 -5.59
CA LEU A 87 6.56 3.85 -4.60
C LEU A 87 6.73 5.28 -5.15
N PRO A 88 6.45 6.33 -4.34
CA PRO A 88 6.73 7.71 -4.73
C PRO A 88 8.25 7.93 -4.92
N PRO A 89 8.65 8.88 -5.78
CA PRO A 89 10.05 9.21 -5.99
C PRO A 89 10.68 9.69 -4.68
N ARG A 90 11.86 9.15 -4.36
CA ARG A 90 12.62 9.50 -3.16
C ARG A 90 12.92 11.00 -3.14
N SER A 91 12.51 11.70 -2.09
CA SER A 91 12.94 13.06 -1.81
C SER A 91 14.45 13.09 -1.58
N VAL A 92 15.10 14.09 -2.15
CA VAL A 92 16.56 14.21 -2.16
C VAL A 92 17.01 14.67 -0.77
N VAL A 93 17.59 13.76 0.00
CA VAL A 93 18.17 14.07 1.31
C VAL A 93 19.43 14.91 1.11
N GLY A 94 19.50 16.07 1.76
CA GLY A 94 20.69 16.91 1.77
C GLY A 94 21.85 16.21 2.47
N ILE A 95 22.96 15.98 1.76
CA ILE A 95 24.19 15.40 2.31
C ILE A 95 25.14 16.55 2.63
N GLN A 96 25.71 16.58 3.83
CA GLN A 96 26.72 17.57 4.21
C GLN A 96 28.10 16.92 4.21
N VAL A 97 29.05 17.57 3.54
CA VAL A 97 30.45 17.14 3.49
C VAL A 97 31.21 17.88 4.57
N LYS A 98 31.96 17.17 5.43
CA LYS A 98 32.73 17.85 6.49
C LYS A 98 33.79 18.76 5.88
N GLY A 99 33.71 20.06 6.17
CA GLY A 99 34.73 21.06 5.83
C GLY A 99 34.53 21.81 4.51
N VAL A 100 33.60 21.41 3.64
CA VAL A 100 33.27 22.14 2.40
C VAL A 100 31.75 22.10 2.19
N GLY A 101 31.11 23.27 2.15
CA GLY A 101 29.66 23.37 1.90
C GLY A 101 29.27 23.03 0.46
N ASP A 102 28.04 22.50 0.30
CA ASP A 102 27.28 22.28 -0.94
C ASP A 102 28.06 21.79 -2.18
N LEU A 103 28.79 20.68 -2.02
CA LEU A 103 29.32 19.91 -3.13
C LEU A 103 28.22 19.00 -3.72
N LEU A 104 28.16 18.89 -5.05
CA LEU A 104 27.22 18.00 -5.74
C LEU A 104 27.37 16.56 -5.23
N SER A 105 26.41 16.12 -4.44
CA SER A 105 26.42 14.84 -3.74
C SER A 105 25.23 13.98 -4.14
N ARG A 106 25.47 12.72 -4.50
CA ARG A 106 24.44 11.75 -4.92
C ARG A 106 24.52 10.46 -4.12
N LEU A 107 23.38 9.83 -3.88
CA LEU A 107 23.32 8.51 -3.22
C LEU A 107 23.69 7.39 -4.19
N ALA A 108 24.50 6.42 -3.73
CA ALA A 108 24.87 5.27 -4.53
C ALA A 108 23.70 4.29 -4.71
N LYS A 109 23.44 3.88 -5.96
CA LYS A 109 22.44 2.85 -6.27
C LYS A 109 22.83 1.44 -5.81
N CYS A 110 24.11 1.18 -5.56
CA CYS A 110 24.61 -0.17 -5.26
C CYS A 110 24.44 -0.61 -3.80
N CYS A 111 24.39 0.33 -2.87
CA CYS A 111 24.23 0.04 -1.43
C CYS A 111 23.09 0.82 -0.79
N ASN A 112 22.42 1.67 -1.58
CA ASN A 112 21.18 2.34 -1.25
C ASN A 112 21.14 2.92 0.19
N PRO A 113 22.11 3.80 0.53
CA PRO A 113 22.21 4.33 1.89
C PRO A 113 20.97 5.17 2.21
N VAL A 114 20.42 4.99 3.41
CA VAL A 114 19.29 5.80 3.90
C VAL A 114 19.70 6.64 5.11
N PRO A 115 18.97 7.73 5.39
CA PRO A 115 19.24 8.56 6.56
C PRO A 115 19.37 7.73 7.84
N GLY A 116 20.47 7.95 8.57
CA GLY A 116 20.82 7.21 9.78
C GLY A 116 21.75 6.01 9.56
N ASP A 117 21.92 5.51 8.34
CA ASP A 117 23.00 4.56 8.05
C ASP A 117 24.36 5.27 8.19
N PRO A 118 25.42 4.59 8.66
CA PRO A 118 26.77 5.13 8.54
C PRO A 118 27.08 5.28 7.05
N ILE A 119 27.58 6.46 6.66
CA ILE A 119 27.85 6.81 5.26
C ILE A 119 29.28 7.33 5.09
N ILE A 120 29.81 7.15 3.88
CA ILE A 120 31.11 7.65 3.45
C ILE A 120 31.01 8.17 2.01
N GLY A 121 31.65 9.31 1.74
CA GLY A 121 31.69 9.92 0.42
C GLY A 121 32.85 9.35 -0.38
N TYR A 122 32.62 9.05 -1.66
CA TYR A 122 33.65 8.66 -2.61
C TYR A 122 33.71 9.67 -3.76
N ILE A 123 34.89 10.27 -3.99
CA ILE A 123 35.10 11.24 -5.06
C ILE A 123 35.14 10.50 -6.41
N THR A 124 34.15 10.75 -7.28
CA THR A 124 34.16 10.20 -8.65
C THR A 124 34.83 11.17 -9.61
N ARG A 125 35.51 10.65 -10.65
CA ARG A 125 36.12 11.48 -11.69
C ARG A 125 35.01 12.22 -12.47
N GLY A 126 34.82 13.51 -12.18
CA GLY A 126 33.95 14.42 -12.94
C GLY A 126 32.46 14.46 -12.56
N THR A 127 31.99 13.68 -11.58
CA THR A 127 30.54 13.60 -11.22
C THR A 127 30.22 14.02 -9.78
N GLY A 128 31.19 14.61 -9.07
CA GLY A 128 31.03 15.02 -7.68
C GLY A 128 31.29 13.88 -6.69
N ILE A 129 30.55 13.88 -5.57
CA ILE A 129 30.70 12.91 -4.48
C ILE A 129 29.57 11.90 -4.55
N THR A 130 29.91 10.61 -4.56
CA THR A 130 28.93 9.52 -4.46
C THR A 130 28.95 8.94 -3.05
N VAL A 131 27.81 8.91 -2.38
CA VAL A 131 27.68 8.45 -0.99
C VAL A 131 27.42 6.95 -0.94
N HIS A 132 28.26 6.22 -0.21
CA HIS A 132 28.21 4.78 -0.01
C HIS A 132 28.09 4.42 1.47
N ARG A 133 27.68 3.19 1.78
CA ARG A 133 27.89 2.61 3.10
C ARG A 133 29.36 2.16 3.25
N PRO A 134 29.98 2.27 4.44
CA PRO A 134 31.37 1.88 4.67
C PRO A 134 31.69 0.41 4.31
N ASP A 135 30.70 -0.46 4.39
CA ASP A 135 30.80 -1.89 4.09
C ASP A 135 30.60 -2.22 2.59
N CYS A 136 30.40 -1.22 1.72
CA CYS A 136 30.09 -1.46 0.32
C CYS A 136 31.31 -2.02 -0.45
N PRO A 137 31.19 -3.16 -1.15
CA PRO A 137 32.30 -3.80 -1.86
C PRO A 137 32.87 -2.94 -3.00
N ASN A 138 32.07 -2.01 -3.54
CA ASN A 138 32.49 -1.11 -4.62
C ASN A 138 33.50 -0.03 -4.18
N ILE A 139 33.62 0.22 -2.87
CA ILE A 139 34.58 1.20 -2.31
C ILE A 139 35.66 0.55 -1.45
N LYS A 140 35.41 -0.67 -0.94
CA LYS A 140 36.29 -1.36 0.02
C LYS A 140 37.68 -1.69 -0.53
N ASN A 141 37.79 -1.84 -1.85
CA ASN A 141 39.03 -2.22 -2.55
C ASN A 141 39.56 -1.10 -3.49
N LYS A 142 39.13 0.15 -3.32
CA LYS A 142 39.55 1.29 -4.16
C LYS A 142 40.37 2.30 -3.37
N ASP A 143 41.02 3.21 -4.12
CA ASP A 143 41.82 4.35 -3.63
C ASP A 143 41.21 4.99 -2.36
N THR A 144 41.82 4.71 -1.21
CA THR A 144 41.44 5.26 0.11
C THR A 144 41.58 6.78 0.16
N GLU A 145 42.46 7.35 -0.66
CA GLU A 145 42.68 8.80 -0.81
C GLU A 145 41.45 9.54 -1.37
N ARG A 146 40.48 8.83 -1.96
CA ARG A 146 39.24 9.42 -2.50
C ARG A 146 38.05 9.29 -1.56
N LEU A 147 38.26 8.81 -0.33
CA LEU A 147 37.22 8.73 0.68
C LEU A 147 37.16 10.04 1.46
N ILE A 148 35.96 10.58 1.61
CA ILE A 148 35.68 11.79 2.38
C ILE A 148 34.62 11.47 3.44
N GLU A 149 34.78 12.03 4.63
CA GLU A 149 33.75 11.99 5.66
C GLU A 149 32.55 12.86 5.27
N VAL A 150 31.37 12.23 5.25
CA VAL A 150 30.10 12.87 4.95
C VAL A 150 29.10 12.52 6.03
N GLU A 151 28.21 13.45 6.34
CA GLU A 151 27.14 13.26 7.31
C GLU A 151 25.80 13.56 6.66
N TRP A 152 24.76 12.91 7.18
CA TRP A 152 23.40 13.24 6.80
C TRP A 152 23.10 14.66 7.28
N GLY A 153 22.69 15.54 6.36
CA GLY A 153 22.18 16.85 6.74
C GLY A 153 20.90 16.72 7.57
N ALA A 154 20.52 17.79 8.27
CA ALA A 154 19.27 17.85 9.02
C ALA A 154 18.09 17.62 8.06
N THR A 155 17.55 16.41 8.06
CA THR A 155 16.41 16.03 7.23
C THR A 155 15.15 16.42 7.98
N ARG A 156 14.31 17.29 7.41
CA ARG A 156 12.99 17.65 7.97
C ARG A 156 11.85 16.77 7.45
N GLU A 157 12.12 15.89 6.50
CA GLU A 157 11.10 15.10 5.81
C GLU A 157 11.25 13.61 6.12
N ALA A 158 10.11 12.93 6.32
CA ALA A 158 10.05 11.49 6.50
C ALA A 158 10.57 10.77 5.24
N TYR A 159 11.29 9.66 5.43
CA TYR A 159 11.78 8.83 4.34
C TYR A 159 11.21 7.41 4.41
N PRO A 160 10.96 6.76 3.26
CA PRO A 160 10.41 5.42 3.20
C PRO A 160 11.44 4.37 3.64
N VAL A 161 11.04 3.46 4.53
CA VAL A 161 11.80 2.30 5.00
C VAL A 161 10.94 1.05 4.84
N ASN A 162 11.47 0.04 4.13
CA ASN A 162 10.83 -1.25 4.01
C ASN A 162 11.20 -2.16 5.19
N ILE A 163 10.19 -2.80 5.77
CA ILE A 163 10.34 -3.79 6.83
C ILE A 163 9.65 -5.09 6.43
N ARG A 164 10.20 -6.20 6.91
CA ARG A 164 9.65 -7.54 6.80
C ARG A 164 9.44 -8.10 8.19
N ILE A 165 8.23 -8.57 8.44
CA ILE A 165 7.80 -9.18 9.69
C ILE A 165 7.41 -10.62 9.38
N GLU A 166 7.95 -11.57 10.14
CA GLU A 166 7.55 -12.97 10.13
C GLU A 166 6.86 -13.25 11.46
N ALA A 167 5.67 -13.84 11.41
CA ALA A 167 4.80 -14.01 12.56
C ALA A 167 3.92 -15.26 12.41
N PHE A 168 3.31 -15.73 13.49
CA PHE A 168 2.26 -16.74 13.43
C PHE A 168 0.97 -16.12 12.89
N ASP A 169 0.33 -16.81 11.96
CA ASP A 169 -0.94 -16.37 11.41
C ASP A 169 -2.05 -16.52 12.45
N ARG A 170 -2.71 -15.40 12.77
CA ARG A 170 -3.89 -15.38 13.63
C ARG A 170 -4.83 -14.24 13.28
N PRO A 171 -6.12 -14.37 13.63
CA PRO A 171 -7.06 -13.26 13.51
C PRO A 171 -6.54 -12.01 14.25
N GLY A 172 -6.55 -10.88 13.54
CA GLY A 172 -6.17 -9.57 14.08
C GLY A 172 -4.68 -9.24 14.03
N LEU A 173 -3.79 -10.12 13.56
CA LEU A 173 -2.34 -9.86 13.49
C LEU A 173 -2.01 -8.52 12.79
N LEU A 174 -2.57 -8.30 11.60
CA LEU A 174 -2.32 -7.08 10.83
C LEU A 174 -2.82 -5.81 11.55
N ARG A 175 -3.95 -5.91 12.26
CA ARG A 175 -4.51 -4.82 13.07
C ARG A 175 -3.56 -4.45 14.20
N ASP A 176 -3.03 -5.45 14.91
CA ASP A 176 -2.15 -5.22 16.04
C ASP A 176 -0.84 -4.55 15.58
N ILE A 177 -0.25 -5.05 14.48
CA ILE A 177 0.93 -4.44 13.86
C ILE A 177 0.65 -3.00 13.41
N ALA A 178 -0.47 -2.77 12.72
CA ALA A 178 -0.84 -1.43 12.27
C ALA A 178 -1.07 -0.46 13.44
N SER A 179 -1.63 -0.94 14.55
CA SER A 179 -1.87 -0.13 15.75
C SER A 179 -0.55 0.32 16.38
N VAL A 180 0.44 -0.56 16.48
CA VAL A 180 1.78 -0.21 17.00
C VAL A 180 2.46 0.86 16.16
N VAL A 181 2.35 0.73 14.83
CA VAL A 181 2.91 1.71 13.90
C VAL A 181 2.20 3.06 14.03
N ALA A 182 0.87 3.04 14.18
CA ALA A 182 0.07 4.25 14.38
C ALA A 182 0.37 4.94 15.73
N ASP A 183 0.55 4.17 16.82
CA ASP A 183 0.87 4.68 18.16
C ASP A 183 2.22 5.42 18.20
N GLU A 184 3.16 5.05 17.32
CA GLU A 184 4.46 5.71 17.15
C GLU A 184 4.38 6.92 16.19
N GLY A 185 3.18 7.27 15.71
CA GLY A 185 2.94 8.41 14.81
C GLY A 185 3.54 8.22 13.42
N ILE A 186 3.66 6.97 12.95
CA ILE A 186 4.31 6.63 11.68
C ILE A 186 3.25 6.34 10.62
N SER A 187 3.46 6.91 9.44
CA SER A 187 2.63 6.59 8.29
C SER A 187 3.11 5.31 7.61
N MET A 188 2.20 4.37 7.38
CA MET A 188 2.44 3.15 6.62
C MET A 188 1.93 3.36 5.19
N SER A 189 2.84 3.53 4.23
CA SER A 189 2.48 3.84 2.84
C SER A 189 2.12 2.61 2.01
N ALA A 190 2.61 1.44 2.41
CA ALA A 190 2.27 0.16 1.78
C ALA A 190 2.35 -0.96 2.82
N ALA A 191 1.45 -1.95 2.69
CA ALA A 191 1.48 -3.16 3.48
C ALA A 191 0.99 -4.34 2.64
N HIS A 192 1.75 -5.43 2.65
CA HIS A 192 1.41 -6.67 1.99
C HIS A 192 1.56 -7.81 2.98
N ALA A 193 0.49 -8.57 3.18
CA ALA A 193 0.49 -9.73 4.06
C ALA A 193 0.25 -10.99 3.23
N SER A 194 1.12 -11.98 3.39
CA SER A 194 0.99 -13.30 2.78
C SER A 194 0.98 -14.36 3.88
N THR A 195 -0.04 -15.21 3.90
CA THR A 195 -0.12 -16.37 4.80
C THR A 195 0.48 -17.60 4.14
N HIS A 196 1.12 -18.44 4.93
CA HIS A 196 1.77 -19.67 4.48
C HIS A 196 1.04 -20.90 5.02
N GLY A 197 1.23 -22.06 4.39
CA GLY A 197 0.56 -23.32 4.76
C GLY A 197 1.03 -23.95 6.08
N ASP A 198 2.07 -23.38 6.70
CA ASP A 198 2.64 -23.80 7.98
C ASP A 198 2.12 -22.96 9.16
N ASN A 199 1.01 -22.23 8.97
CA ASN A 199 0.40 -21.38 9.98
C ASN A 199 1.25 -20.14 10.34
N THR A 200 2.16 -19.74 9.45
CA THR A 200 2.91 -18.48 9.55
C THR A 200 2.40 -17.44 8.55
N ALA A 201 2.71 -16.18 8.80
CA ALA A 201 2.43 -15.06 7.93
C ALA A 201 3.71 -14.22 7.75
N THR A 202 3.91 -13.72 6.54
CA THR A 202 4.92 -12.72 6.23
C THR A 202 4.25 -11.42 5.87
N ILE A 203 4.61 -10.35 6.57
CA ILE A 203 4.12 -8.99 6.32
C ILE A 203 5.28 -8.13 5.85
N ARG A 204 5.16 -7.57 4.65
CA ARG A 204 6.06 -6.54 4.13
C ARG A 204 5.37 -5.19 4.23
N ALA A 205 5.98 -4.23 4.89
CA ALA A 205 5.43 -2.89 5.04
C ALA A 205 6.45 -1.80 4.70
N THR A 206 5.98 -0.70 4.14
CA THR A 206 6.77 0.51 3.90
C THR A 206 6.33 1.60 4.88
N LEU A 207 7.25 2.02 5.74
CA LEU A 207 7.04 3.01 6.80
C LEU A 207 7.69 4.34 6.44
N GLN A 208 7.05 5.46 6.75
CA GLN A 208 7.61 6.80 6.62
C GLN A 208 8.26 7.22 7.94
N ILE A 209 9.57 7.17 7.99
CA ILE A 209 10.37 7.37 9.21
C ILE A 209 11.00 8.76 9.20
N ASN A 210 10.91 9.51 10.30
CA ASN A 210 11.57 10.81 10.41
C ASN A 210 13.02 10.70 10.90
N ASN A 211 13.30 9.71 11.76
CA ASN A 211 14.61 9.50 12.34
C ASN A 211 14.85 8.04 12.72
N ILE A 212 16.12 7.66 12.88
CA ILE A 212 16.51 6.29 13.21
C ILE A 212 16.00 5.81 14.58
N GLN A 213 15.78 6.72 15.54
CA GLN A 213 15.27 6.34 16.85
C GLN A 213 13.81 5.85 16.75
N GLN A 214 13.00 6.51 15.93
CA GLN A 214 11.62 6.13 15.65
C GLN A 214 11.55 4.73 15.02
N LEU A 215 12.43 4.44 14.05
CA LEU A 215 12.53 3.09 13.46
C LEU A 215 12.91 2.05 14.53
N ARG A 216 13.91 2.32 15.37
CA ARG A 216 14.36 1.39 16.41
C ARG A 216 13.27 1.09 17.43
N ASN A 217 12.52 2.11 17.86
CA ASN A 217 11.42 1.96 18.80
C ASN A 217 10.32 1.04 18.24
N VAL A 218 9.95 1.23 16.97
CA VAL A 218 8.91 0.43 16.32
C VAL A 218 9.34 -1.01 16.14
N LEU A 219 10.56 -1.24 15.65
CA LEU A 219 11.08 -2.60 15.48
C LEU A 219 11.10 -3.35 16.82
N SER A 220 11.57 -2.69 17.89
CA SER A 220 11.60 -3.28 19.23
C SER A 220 10.20 -3.55 19.79
N ARG A 221 9.22 -2.68 19.54
CA ARG A 221 7.83 -2.92 19.95
C ARG A 221 7.19 -4.07 19.17
N LEU A 222 7.45 -4.16 17.87
CA LEU A 222 6.93 -5.24 17.03
C LEU A 222 7.53 -6.59 17.44
N GLU A 223 8.82 -6.65 17.74
CA GLU A 223 9.48 -7.86 18.30
C GLU A 223 8.90 -8.28 19.66
N GLY A 224 8.33 -7.35 20.43
CA GLY A 224 7.71 -7.64 21.73
C GLY A 224 6.38 -8.40 21.64
N PHE A 225 5.79 -8.55 20.45
CA PHE A 225 4.58 -9.34 20.28
C PHE A 225 4.90 -10.83 20.32
N ARG A 226 4.15 -11.59 21.13
CA ARG A 226 4.30 -13.05 21.25
C ARG A 226 4.16 -13.80 19.93
N ASP A 227 3.42 -13.23 18.99
CA ASP A 227 3.13 -13.85 17.71
C ASP A 227 4.18 -13.52 16.64
N VAL A 228 5.11 -12.60 16.93
CA VAL A 228 6.15 -12.18 15.99
C VAL A 228 7.40 -13.03 16.20
N LEU A 229 7.86 -13.65 15.12
CA LEU A 229 9.04 -14.51 15.06
C LEU A 229 10.30 -13.68 14.77
N GLU A 230 10.23 -12.82 13.76
CA GLU A 230 11.35 -11.97 13.33
C GLU A 230 10.81 -10.64 12.78
N VAL A 231 11.46 -9.54 13.12
CA VAL A 231 11.25 -8.25 12.44
C VAL A 231 12.59 -7.77 11.94
N ARG A 232 12.67 -7.44 10.65
CA ARG A 232 13.89 -6.89 10.06
C ARG A 232 13.58 -5.82 9.04
N ARG A 233 14.52 -4.90 8.90
CA ARG A 233 14.54 -3.98 7.77
C ARG A 233 14.91 -4.75 6.50
N GLU A 234 14.09 -4.65 5.46
CA GLU A 234 14.37 -5.23 4.16
C GLU A 234 15.24 -4.24 3.38
N LYS A 235 16.49 -4.63 3.06
CA LYS A 235 17.37 -3.85 2.19
C LYS A 235 16.95 -4.13 0.75
N GLY A 236 16.28 -3.17 0.13
CA GLY A 236 16.05 -3.13 -1.31
C GLY A 236 17.30 -2.73 -2.08
#